data_AF-A0A818JWN0-F1
#
_entry.id   AF-A0A818JWN0-F1
#
_cell.length_a   1.000
_cell.length_b   1.000
_cell.length_c   1.000
_cell.angle_alpha   90.00
_cell.angle_beta   90.00
_cell.angle_gamma   90.00
#
_symmetry.space_group_name_H-M   'P 1'
#
loop_
_entity.id
_entity.type
_entity.pdbx_description
1 polymer ?
#
loop_
_entity_poly.entity_id
_entity_poly.type
_entity_poly.pdbx_seq_one_letter_code
_entity_poly.pdbx_strand_id
1 'polypeptide(L)'
;MVAEISTSAPDIIIAFIGESGSGKSTCINYFANYFTNSSFDRQDHYSNMKIVIPNNLFPKPNFFASKQKHTERNVHDNTISQTQDCTVYDFSYDGQSIKIIDTPGFNDTDSSKDDQNVQKILKQISKVPFITAIIITINGTNTRLSTSIKTTLTQLPKKHAIIV
;
A
#
# COMPACT_ATOMS: atom_id res chain seq x y z
N MET A 1 9.89 -26.90 -5.95
CA MET A 1 8.50 -27.07 -5.49
C MET A 1 7.80 -25.74 -5.70
N VAL A 2 6.88 -25.66 -6.67
CA VAL A 2 6.14 -24.43 -6.97
C VAL A 2 4.93 -24.43 -6.04
N ALA A 3 4.80 -23.42 -5.18
CA ALA A 3 3.65 -23.30 -4.30
C ALA A 3 2.38 -23.14 -5.15
N GLU A 4 1.43 -24.06 -5.00
CA GLU A 4 0.09 -23.90 -5.56
C GLU A 4 -0.54 -22.64 -4.95
N ILE A 5 -0.87 -21.68 -5.80
CA ILE A 5 -1.61 -20.49 -5.39
C ILE A 5 -3.05 -20.96 -5.17
N SER A 6 -3.50 -21.03 -3.92
CA SER A 6 -4.91 -21.31 -3.64
C SER A 6 -5.77 -20.24 -4.31
N THR A 7 -6.77 -20.69 -5.05
CA THR A 7 -7.81 -19.85 -5.66
C THR A 7 -8.89 -19.43 -4.64
N SER A 8 -8.63 -19.65 -3.34
CA SER A 8 -9.52 -19.22 -2.26
C SER A 8 -9.52 -17.69 -2.13
N ALA A 9 -10.64 -17.15 -1.64
CA ALA A 9 -10.69 -15.75 -1.25
C ALA A 9 -9.56 -15.46 -0.24
N PRO A 10 -8.92 -14.28 -0.31
CA PRO A 10 -7.92 -13.91 0.67
C PRO A 10 -8.51 -13.92 2.09
N ASP A 11 -7.73 -14.27 3.10
CA ASP A 11 -8.17 -14.26 4.50
C ASP A 11 -8.14 -12.85 5.09
N ILE A 12 -7.12 -12.07 4.69
CA ILE A 12 -6.91 -10.70 5.18
C ILE A 12 -6.74 -9.74 4.00
N ILE A 13 -7.49 -8.64 4.01
CA ILE A 13 -7.32 -7.54 3.06
C ILE A 13 -7.10 -6.23 3.82
N ILE A 14 -5.95 -5.60 3.59
CA ILE A 14 -5.56 -4.33 4.20
C ILE A 14 -5.52 -3.26 3.11
N ALA A 15 -6.17 -2.13 3.33
CA ALA A 15 -6.07 -0.98 2.43
C ALA A 15 -5.35 0.19 3.13
N PHE A 16 -4.36 0.78 2.47
CA PHE A 16 -3.71 2.00 2.94
C PHE A 16 -4.41 3.22 2.39
N ILE A 17 -4.60 4.27 3.20
CA ILE A 17 -5.17 5.55 2.78
C ILE A 17 -4.38 6.69 3.42
N GLY A 18 -4.05 7.73 2.67
CA GLY A 18 -3.34 8.87 3.23
C GLY A 18 -2.75 9.80 2.17
N GLU A 19 -2.30 10.97 2.57
CA GLU A 19 -1.69 11.97 1.70
C GLU A 19 -0.40 11.48 1.03
N SER A 20 -0.02 12.07 -0.10
CA SER A 20 1.30 11.86 -0.69
C SER A 20 2.39 12.23 0.32
N GLY A 21 3.40 11.37 0.49
CA GLY A 21 4.46 11.55 1.48
C GLY A 21 4.11 11.19 2.93
N SER A 22 2.88 10.75 3.22
CA SER A 22 2.47 10.35 4.59
C SER A 22 3.07 9.04 5.11
N GLY A 23 3.83 8.31 4.28
CA GLY A 23 4.54 7.09 4.70
C GLY A 23 3.92 5.76 4.29
N LYS A 24 2.83 5.73 3.50
CA LYS A 24 2.18 4.49 2.99
C LYS A 24 3.19 3.45 2.48
N SER A 25 4.02 3.83 1.51
CA SER A 25 4.99 2.92 0.88
C SER A 25 6.02 2.39 1.88
N THR A 26 6.44 3.22 2.84
CA THR A 26 7.33 2.81 3.93
C THR A 26 6.68 1.76 4.81
N CYS A 27 5.41 1.98 5.21
CA CYS A 27 4.65 1.00 5.98
C CYS A 27 4.48 -0.30 5.21
N ILE A 28 4.16 -0.25 3.91
CA ILE A 28 4.01 -1.45 3.08
C ILE A 28 5.31 -2.25 3.01
N ASN A 29 6.46 -1.60 2.83
CA ASN A 29 7.76 -2.28 2.91
C ASN A 29 8.00 -2.91 4.29
N TYR A 30 7.59 -2.25 5.37
CA TYR A 30 7.67 -2.83 6.71
C TYR A 30 6.82 -4.10 6.84
N PHE A 31 5.57 -4.07 6.37
CA PHE A 31 4.69 -5.25 6.31
C PHE A 31 5.29 -6.37 5.44
N ALA A 32 5.89 -6.04 4.30
CA ALA A 32 6.53 -7.02 3.45
C ALA A 32 7.66 -7.76 4.16
N ASN A 33 8.48 -7.05 4.94
CA ASN A 33 9.53 -7.67 5.74
C ASN A 33 8.97 -8.54 6.85
N TYR A 34 7.93 -8.06 7.54
CA TYR A 34 7.25 -8.82 8.58
C TYR A 34 6.66 -10.13 8.03
N PHE A 35 5.87 -10.06 6.96
CA PHE A 35 5.23 -11.24 6.36
C PHE A 35 6.21 -12.22 5.71
N THR A 36 7.44 -11.79 5.40
CA THR A 36 8.48 -12.66 4.84
C THR A 36 9.49 -13.13 5.88
N ASN A 37 9.29 -12.80 7.16
CA ASN A 37 10.23 -13.10 8.26
C ASN A 37 11.66 -12.64 7.95
N SER A 38 11.80 -11.46 7.33
CA SER A 38 13.10 -10.92 6.93
C SER A 38 13.82 -10.26 8.10
N SER A 39 15.14 -10.39 8.14
CA SER A 39 15.99 -9.78 9.17
C SER A 39 16.37 -8.33 8.82
N PHE A 40 16.41 -7.48 9.84
CA PHE A 40 16.94 -6.13 9.76
C PHE A 40 18.29 -6.07 10.49
N ASP A 41 19.35 -6.58 9.87
CA ASP A 41 20.68 -6.53 10.45
C ASP A 41 21.50 -5.37 9.85
N ARG A 42 22.20 -4.64 10.71
CA ARG A 42 23.15 -3.61 10.27
C ARG A 42 24.43 -4.22 9.74
N GLN A 43 24.84 -5.38 10.24
CA GLN A 43 26.07 -6.06 9.87
C GLN A 43 26.02 -6.56 8.43
N ASP A 44 24.85 -6.97 7.95
CA ASP A 44 24.64 -7.40 6.56
C ASP A 44 24.24 -6.24 5.62
N HIS A 45 24.36 -4.99 6.10
CA HIS A 45 23.93 -3.78 5.39
C HIS A 45 22.47 -3.81 4.93
N TYR A 46 21.57 -4.44 5.70
CA TYR A 46 20.17 -4.65 5.36
C TYR A 46 19.97 -5.44 4.07
N SER A 47 20.95 -6.24 3.65
CA SER A 47 20.90 -6.99 2.39
C SER A 47 19.77 -8.00 2.32
N ASN A 48 19.28 -8.47 3.47
CA ASN A 48 18.16 -9.38 3.58
C ASN A 48 16.78 -8.70 3.58
N MET A 49 16.73 -7.36 3.71
CA MET A 49 15.49 -6.59 3.74
C MET A 49 14.75 -6.70 2.39
N LYS A 50 13.44 -6.96 2.44
CA LYS A 50 12.57 -6.97 1.27
C LYS A 50 12.07 -5.57 0.96
N ILE A 51 12.34 -5.13 -0.27
CA ILE A 51 11.93 -3.85 -0.83
C ILE A 51 10.97 -4.16 -1.96
N VAL A 52 9.70 -3.85 -1.73
CA VAL A 52 8.63 -4.01 -2.72
C VAL A 52 8.40 -2.70 -3.44
N ILE A 53 8.43 -1.59 -2.71
CA ILE A 53 8.28 -0.24 -3.25
C ILE A 53 9.61 0.50 -3.10
N PRO A 54 10.29 0.83 -4.21
CA PRO A 54 11.52 1.60 -4.20
C PRO A 54 11.40 2.95 -3.49
N ASN A 55 12.50 3.41 -2.92
CA ASN A 55 12.62 4.73 -2.29
C ASN A 55 14.07 5.23 -2.34
N ASN A 56 14.33 6.41 -1.79
CA ASN A 56 15.65 7.05 -1.87
C ASN A 56 16.78 6.26 -1.18
N LEU A 57 16.46 5.44 -0.17
CA LEU A 57 17.43 4.56 0.47
C LEU A 57 17.61 3.25 -0.29
N PHE A 58 16.53 2.74 -0.90
CA PHE A 58 16.50 1.49 -1.64
C PHE A 58 15.90 1.72 -3.03
N PRO A 59 16.70 2.16 -4.01
CA PRO A 59 16.18 2.63 -5.30
C PRO A 59 15.73 1.51 -6.24
N LYS A 60 15.89 0.23 -5.85
CA LYS A 60 15.48 -0.91 -6.68
C LYS A 60 14.67 -1.89 -5.83
N PRO A 61 13.56 -2.43 -6.35
CA PRO A 61 12.85 -3.48 -5.67
C PRO A 61 13.70 -4.75 -5.71
N ASN A 62 13.74 -5.49 -4.61
CA ASN A 62 14.40 -6.80 -4.52
C ASN A 62 13.41 -7.92 -4.14
N PHE A 63 12.13 -7.59 -4.00
CA PHE A 63 11.06 -8.52 -3.71
C PHE A 63 9.80 -8.16 -4.53
N PHE A 64 9.23 -9.14 -5.21
CA PHE A 64 8.07 -8.95 -6.07
C PHE A 64 6.86 -9.66 -5.47
N ALA A 65 6.05 -8.89 -4.74
CA ALA A 65 4.77 -9.36 -4.15
C ALA A 65 3.56 -9.07 -5.06
N SER A 66 3.72 -8.19 -6.04
CA SER A 66 2.66 -7.82 -7.00
C SER A 66 2.75 -8.68 -8.26
N LYS A 67 1.59 -9.11 -8.78
CA LYS A 67 1.48 -9.74 -10.11
C LYS A 67 1.62 -8.74 -11.26
N GLN A 68 1.44 -7.45 -10.99
CA GLN A 68 1.69 -6.39 -11.96
C GLN A 68 3.19 -6.02 -11.91
N LYS A 69 3.89 -6.14 -13.04
CA LYS A 69 5.22 -5.54 -13.21
C LYS A 69 5.09 -4.04 -12.91
N HIS A 70 5.85 -3.55 -11.94
CA HIS A 70 5.93 -2.13 -11.60
C HIS A 70 6.09 -1.30 -12.88
N THR A 71 5.07 -0.53 -13.25
CA THR A 71 5.22 0.57 -14.22
C THR A 71 5.60 1.83 -13.46
N GLU A 72 6.70 1.77 -12.71
CA GLU A 72 7.28 2.93 -12.05
C GLU A 72 8.24 3.59 -13.05
N ARG A 73 7.80 4.69 -13.66
CA ARG A 73 8.68 5.50 -14.51
C ARG A 73 9.63 6.29 -13.60
N ASN A 74 10.88 5.85 -13.51
CA ASN A 74 12.05 6.61 -13.07
C ASN A 74 12.18 6.96 -11.57
N VAL A 75 13.27 6.45 -10.99
CA VAL A 75 13.68 6.61 -9.58
C VAL A 75 14.46 7.93 -9.34
N HIS A 76 14.52 8.82 -10.33
CA HIS A 76 15.30 10.06 -10.26
C HIS A 76 14.49 11.33 -9.96
N ASP A 77 13.18 11.20 -9.74
CA ASP A 77 12.31 12.33 -9.44
C ASP A 77 11.42 11.99 -8.24
N ASN A 78 11.62 12.70 -7.13
CA ASN A 78 10.89 12.52 -5.88
C ASN A 78 9.37 12.75 -6.05
N THR A 79 8.92 13.30 -7.18
CA THR A 79 7.50 13.43 -7.53
C THR A 79 6.89 12.14 -8.10
N ILE A 80 7.70 11.16 -8.51
CA ILE A 80 7.23 9.97 -9.26
C ILE A 80 7.09 8.71 -8.40
N SER A 81 7.47 8.75 -7.11
CA SER A 81 7.08 7.70 -6.13
C SER A 81 5.59 7.76 -5.72
N GLN A 82 4.77 8.50 -6.48
CA GLN A 82 3.34 8.56 -6.29
C GLN A 82 2.67 7.44 -7.08
N THR A 83 2.14 6.46 -6.35
CA THR A 83 1.23 5.43 -6.86
C THR A 83 0.14 6.11 -7.70
N GLN A 84 0.18 5.96 -9.03
CA GLN A 84 -0.79 6.61 -9.93
C GLN A 84 -2.12 5.84 -9.97
N ASP A 85 -2.08 4.54 -9.73
CA ASP A 85 -3.23 3.63 -9.66
C ASP A 85 -3.04 2.68 -8.49
N CYS A 86 -4.14 2.16 -7.93
CA CYS A 86 -4.06 1.24 -6.80
C CYS A 86 -3.28 -0.03 -7.18
N THR A 87 -2.32 -0.42 -6.35
CA THR A 87 -1.51 -1.63 -6.55
C THR A 87 -1.85 -2.66 -5.47
N VAL A 88 -1.89 -3.94 -5.85
CA VAL A 88 -2.18 -5.04 -4.91
C VAL A 88 -0.95 -5.92 -4.75
N TYR A 89 -0.56 -6.13 -3.49
CA TYR A 89 0.53 -7.01 -3.10
C TYR A 89 -0.03 -8.24 -2.41
N ASP A 90 0.41 -9.41 -2.87
CA ASP A 90 0.02 -10.71 -2.33
C ASP A 90 1.12 -11.22 -1.38
N PHE A 91 0.73 -11.59 -0.16
CA PHE A 91 1.60 -12.20 0.84
C PHE A 91 0.94 -13.45 1.43
N SER A 92 1.74 -14.27 2.09
CA SER A 92 1.26 -15.33 2.96
C SER A 92 2.03 -15.30 4.27
N TYR A 93 1.33 -15.44 5.39
CA TYR A 93 1.91 -15.44 6.71
C TYR A 93 1.10 -16.36 7.62
N ASP A 94 1.77 -17.27 8.33
CA ASP A 94 1.14 -18.25 9.23
C ASP A 94 -0.05 -19.00 8.62
N GLY A 95 0.11 -19.43 7.36
CA GLY A 95 -0.92 -20.17 6.61
C GLY A 95 -2.10 -19.33 6.12
N GLN A 96 -2.13 -18.03 6.42
CA GLN A 96 -3.15 -17.10 5.93
C GLN A 96 -2.66 -16.39 4.66
N SER A 97 -3.60 -16.12 3.77
CA SER A 97 -3.43 -15.33 2.56
C SER A 97 -3.76 -13.86 2.83
N ILE A 98 -2.82 -12.98 2.52
CA ILE A 98 -2.91 -11.55 2.85
C ILE A 98 -2.79 -10.73 1.57
N LYS A 99 -3.71 -9.79 1.36
CA LYS A 99 -3.62 -8.78 0.31
C LYS A 99 -3.44 -7.40 0.92
N ILE A 100 -2.44 -6.68 0.45
CA ILE A 100 -2.28 -5.25 0.73
C ILE A 100 -2.67 -4.46 -0.51
N ILE A 101 -3.60 -3.53 -0.36
CA ILE A 101 -4.00 -2.56 -1.37
C ILE A 101 -3.28 -1.25 -1.06
N ASP A 102 -2.29 -0.93 -1.85
CA ASP A 102 -1.68 0.40 -1.89
C ASP A 102 -2.51 1.33 -2.76
N THR A 103 -2.73 2.55 -2.29
CA THR A 103 -3.57 3.53 -2.96
C THR A 103 -2.77 4.76 -3.37
N PRO A 104 -3.21 5.48 -4.42
CA PRO A 104 -2.73 6.83 -4.66
C PRO A 104 -2.85 7.70 -3.41
N GLY A 105 -1.88 8.61 -3.25
CA GLY A 105 -1.92 9.61 -2.20
C GLY A 105 -2.81 10.80 -2.57
N PHE A 106 -3.36 11.46 -1.56
CA PHE A 106 -4.03 12.75 -1.73
C PHE A 106 -3.02 13.90 -1.81
N ASN A 107 -3.34 14.93 -2.58
CA ASN A 107 -2.59 16.17 -2.70
C ASN A 107 -3.55 17.36 -2.62
N ASP A 108 -3.62 17.99 -1.45
CA ASP A 108 -4.54 19.10 -1.13
C ASP A 108 -4.38 20.33 -2.05
N THR A 109 -3.23 20.47 -2.72
CA THR A 109 -3.00 21.55 -3.69
C THR A 109 -3.78 21.41 -5.01
N ASP A 110 -4.32 20.22 -5.30
CA ASP A 110 -5.06 19.92 -6.53
C ASP A 110 -6.26 19.03 -6.23
N SER A 111 -7.38 19.66 -5.83
CA SER A 111 -8.63 18.97 -5.49
C SER A 111 -9.19 18.09 -6.62
N SER A 112 -8.92 18.45 -7.88
CA SER A 112 -9.38 17.67 -9.03
C SER A 112 -8.68 16.31 -9.13
N LYS A 113 -7.40 16.25 -8.76
CA LYS A 113 -6.65 14.99 -8.68
C LYS A 113 -7.12 14.15 -7.50
N ASP A 114 -7.47 14.78 -6.39
CA ASP A 114 -7.98 14.08 -5.22
C ASP A 114 -9.30 13.38 -5.50
N ASP A 115 -10.24 14.03 -6.19
CA ASP A 115 -11.49 13.39 -6.59
C ASP A 115 -11.23 12.16 -7.49
N GLN A 116 -10.28 12.25 -8.43
CA GLN A 116 -9.88 11.11 -9.25
C GLN A 116 -9.26 9.98 -8.42
N ASN A 117 -8.41 10.32 -7.45
CA ASN A 117 -7.78 9.36 -6.56
C ASN A 117 -8.81 8.68 -5.65
N VAL A 118 -9.79 9.42 -5.13
CA VAL A 118 -10.94 8.87 -4.40
C VAL A 118 -11.67 7.85 -5.27
N GLN A 119 -12.00 8.19 -6.53
CA GLN A 119 -12.68 7.26 -7.43
C GLN A 119 -11.86 6.00 -7.72
N LYS A 120 -10.54 6.12 -7.90
CA LYS A 120 -9.64 4.97 -8.07
C LYS A 120 -9.67 4.04 -6.84
N ILE A 121 -9.62 4.62 -5.64
CA ILE A 121 -9.68 3.88 -4.37
C ILE A 121 -11.01 3.13 -4.24
N LEU A 122 -12.14 3.84 -4.40
CA LEU A 122 -13.48 3.25 -4.31
C LEU A 122 -13.66 2.13 -5.34
N LYS A 123 -13.19 2.33 -6.58
CA LYS A 123 -13.23 1.33 -7.65
C LYS A 123 -12.38 0.11 -7.34
N GLN A 124 -11.24 0.26 -6.65
CA GLN A 124 -10.42 -0.90 -6.29
C GLN A 124 -11.04 -1.66 -5.12
N ILE A 125 -11.54 -0.95 -4.12
CA ILE A 125 -12.20 -1.52 -2.95
C ILE A 125 -13.50 -2.22 -3.32
N SER A 126 -14.23 -1.77 -4.34
CA SER A 126 -15.46 -2.43 -4.78
C SER A 126 -15.21 -3.82 -5.37
N LYS A 127 -14.02 -4.09 -5.94
CA LYS A 127 -13.64 -5.37 -6.56
C LYS A 127 -13.34 -6.49 -5.56
N VAL A 128 -12.99 -6.16 -4.31
CA VAL A 128 -12.67 -7.16 -3.28
C VAL A 128 -13.91 -7.56 -2.49
N PRO A 129 -14.04 -8.78 -1.94
CA PRO A 129 -15.27 -9.17 -1.24
C PRO A 129 -15.45 -8.43 0.11
N PHE A 130 -14.37 -8.18 0.83
CA PHE A 130 -14.35 -7.49 2.13
C PHE A 130 -13.05 -6.70 2.32
N ILE A 131 -12.94 -5.95 3.41
CA ILE A 131 -11.70 -5.31 3.86
C ILE A 131 -11.54 -5.64 5.33
N THR A 132 -10.45 -6.28 5.72
CA THR A 132 -10.18 -6.57 7.14
C THR A 132 -9.81 -5.30 7.88
N ALA A 133 -8.89 -4.51 7.31
CA ALA A 133 -8.39 -3.29 7.93
C ALA A 133 -8.19 -2.16 6.92
N ILE A 134 -8.43 -0.94 7.38
CA ILE A 134 -8.01 0.29 6.69
C ILE A 134 -6.96 0.96 7.57
N ILE A 135 -5.76 1.12 7.03
CA ILE A 135 -4.66 1.81 7.71
C ILE A 135 -4.58 3.23 7.18
N ILE A 136 -4.76 4.21 8.07
CA ILE A 136 -4.66 5.62 7.72
C ILE A 136 -3.26 6.13 8.05
N THR A 137 -2.49 6.52 7.04
CA THR A 137 -1.18 7.14 7.25
C THR A 137 -1.30 8.66 7.21
N ILE A 138 -0.85 9.32 8.26
CA ILE A 138 -0.91 10.77 8.43
C ILE A 138 0.50 11.28 8.69
N ASN A 139 0.87 12.40 8.05
CA ASN A 139 2.10 13.09 8.41
C ASN A 139 1.89 13.80 9.76
N GLY A 140 2.62 13.38 10.80
CA GLY A 140 2.50 13.94 12.15
C GLY A 140 2.85 15.42 12.29
N THR A 141 3.48 16.04 11.28
CA THR A 141 3.67 17.50 11.25
C THR A 141 2.43 18.25 10.76
N ASN A 142 1.46 17.55 10.16
CA ASN A 142 0.19 18.13 9.73
C ASN A 142 -0.85 17.94 10.85
N THR A 143 -1.41 19.06 11.33
CA THR A 143 -2.32 19.07 12.48
C THR A 143 -3.77 18.76 12.10
N ARG A 144 -4.08 18.63 10.81
CA ARG A 144 -5.45 18.46 10.30
C ARG A 144 -5.57 17.22 9.42
N LEU A 145 -6.66 16.48 9.60
CA LEU A 145 -7.07 15.44 8.68
C LEU A 145 -7.67 16.08 7.42
N SER A 146 -7.12 15.78 6.24
CA SER A 146 -7.60 16.34 4.97
C SER A 146 -9.03 15.93 4.66
N THR A 147 -9.71 16.80 3.92
CA THR A 147 -11.07 16.55 3.40
C THR A 147 -11.09 15.29 2.56
N SER A 148 -10.06 15.03 1.77
CA SER A 148 -9.96 13.85 0.89
C SER A 148 -9.97 12.53 1.68
N ILE A 149 -9.33 12.46 2.85
CA ILE A 149 -9.42 11.28 3.73
C ILE A 149 -10.86 11.13 4.25
N LYS A 150 -11.49 12.22 4.72
CA LYS A 150 -12.89 12.18 5.21
C LYS A 150 -13.86 11.74 4.12
N THR A 151 -13.75 12.32 2.93
CA THR A 151 -14.56 12.00 1.75
C THR A 151 -14.38 10.54 1.36
N THR A 152 -13.15 10.04 1.35
CA THR A 152 -12.89 8.62 1.07
C THR A 152 -13.59 7.73 2.09
N LEU A 153 -13.34 7.94 3.39
CA LEU A 153 -13.91 7.11 4.46
C LEU A 153 -15.44 7.10 4.47
N THR A 154 -16.07 8.25 4.18
CA THR A 154 -17.53 8.37 4.13
C THR A 154 -18.16 7.71 2.90
N GLN A 155 -17.43 7.63 1.78
CA GLN A 155 -17.92 7.02 0.53
C GLN A 155 -17.56 5.54 0.40
N LEU A 156 -16.76 4.99 1.32
CA LEU A 156 -16.41 3.58 1.28
C LEU A 156 -17.67 2.71 1.31
N PRO A 157 -17.76 1.67 0.44
CA PRO A 157 -18.87 0.75 0.48
C PRO A 157 -18.92 0.08 1.86
N LYS A 158 -20.13 -0.11 2.40
CA LYS A 158 -20.34 -0.81 3.67
C LYS A 158 -19.82 -2.26 3.55
N LYS A 159 -18.57 -2.46 3.93
CA LYS A 159 -17.92 -3.76 4.13
C LYS A 159 -17.48 -3.80 5.58
N HIS A 160 -17.62 -4.95 6.23
CA HIS A 160 -17.13 -5.12 7.60
C HIS A 160 -15.62 -4.87 7.58
N ALA A 161 -15.18 -3.76 8.15
CA ALA A 161 -13.79 -3.33 8.19
C ALA A 161 -13.48 -2.67 9.53
N ILE A 162 -12.29 -2.96 10.06
CA ILE A 162 -11.74 -2.27 11.22
C ILE A 162 -10.90 -1.10 10.70
N ILE A 163 -11.11 0.10 11.22
CA ILE A 163 -10.26 1.26 10.92
C ILE A 163 -9.18 1.33 11.99
N VAL A 164 -7.91 1.34 11.57
CA VAL A 164 -6.72 1.32 12.43
C VAL A 164 -5.90 2.58 12.21
#